data_AF-A0A7J6WL30-F1
#
_entry.id   AF-A0A7J6WL30-F1
#
_cell.length_a   1.000
_cell.length_b   1.000
_cell.length_c   1.000
_cell.angle_alpha   90.00
_cell.angle_beta   90.00
_cell.angle_gamma   90.00
#
_symmetry.space_group_name_H-M   'P 1'
#
loop_
_entity.id
_entity.type
_entity.pdbx_description
1 polymer ?
#
loop_
_entity_poly.entity_id
_entity_poly.type
_entity_poly.pdbx_seq_one_letter_code
_entity_poly.pdbx_strand_id
1 'polypeptide(L)'
;MIDRIRSRLMNQFSERRNYRNGWSSLICPMIENKLKEIIDAGKTLQPPIKSSEDLFEVHSIRTNIVDLGRFSCACGRWRVEGIPCAHVLLCIIVDGRPIQDFIDPMFSILFYCKSYSHKITLVDIGDFTTAHEEVVIPPEVRNQPSRPKTNMIPNSGLVQQKGHFRSKICMASAEWSNMTTKNLFDS
;
A
#
# COMPACT_ATOMS: atom_id res chain seq x y z
N MET A 1 15.57 4.56 27.20
CA MET A 1 15.63 4.41 25.72
C MET A 1 14.80 5.48 25.01
N ILE A 2 13.55 5.71 25.43
CA ILE A 2 12.62 6.68 24.83
C ILE A 2 13.14 8.14 24.92
N ASP A 3 13.80 8.52 26.01
CA ASP A 3 14.36 9.88 26.15
C ASP A 3 15.40 10.27 25.10
N ARG A 4 16.20 9.30 24.61
CA ARG A 4 17.18 9.56 23.55
C ARG A 4 16.50 9.84 22.21
N ILE A 5 15.36 9.19 21.95
CA ILE A 5 14.55 9.44 20.75
C ILE A 5 13.90 10.82 20.86
N ARG A 6 13.30 11.12 22.01
CA ARG A 6 12.69 12.42 22.30
C ARG A 6 13.69 13.57 22.15
N SER A 7 14.86 13.47 22.78
CA SER A 7 15.89 14.51 22.69
C SER A 7 16.40 14.71 21.27
N ARG A 8 16.59 13.62 20.51
CA ARG A 8 16.95 13.68 19.08
C ARG A 8 15.89 14.41 18.25
N LEU A 9 14.61 14.09 18.44
CA LEU A 9 13.52 14.75 17.72
C LEU A 9 13.39 16.23 18.10
N MET A 10 13.52 16.57 19.39
CA MET A 10 13.54 17.96 19.85
C MET A 10 14.63 18.78 19.16
N ASN A 11 15.86 18.25 19.11
CA ASN A 11 16.98 18.88 18.42
C ASN A 11 16.68 19.05 16.93
N GLN A 12 16.21 17.98 16.26
CA GLN A 12 15.88 18.05 14.83
C GLN A 12 14.81 19.10 14.51
N PHE A 13 13.74 19.19 15.32
CA PHE A 13 12.70 20.21 15.13
C PHE A 13 13.25 21.63 15.36
N SER A 14 14.13 21.79 16.36
CA SER A 14 14.79 23.07 16.63
C SER A 14 15.69 23.50 15.48
N GLU A 15 16.56 22.60 15.01
CA GLU A 15 17.45 22.83 13.87
C GLU A 15 16.67 23.18 12.61
N ARG A 16 15.60 22.46 12.29
CA ARG A 16 14.76 22.73 11.10
C ARG A 16 14.07 24.09 11.17
N ARG A 17 13.58 24.51 12.34
CA ARG A 17 13.03 25.87 12.52
C ARG A 17 14.09 26.96 12.30
N ASN A 18 15.29 26.77 12.83
CA ASN A 18 16.38 27.72 12.65
C ASN A 18 16.87 27.74 11.20
N TYR A 19 16.95 26.58 10.54
CA TYR A 19 17.39 26.46 9.16
C TYR A 19 16.51 27.25 8.19
N ARG A 20 15.20 27.28 8.44
CA ARG A 20 14.25 28.10 7.68
C ARG A 20 14.56 29.59 7.71
N ASN A 21 15.21 30.13 8.75
CA ASN A 21 15.42 31.57 8.87
C ASN A 21 16.33 32.15 7.78
N GLY A 22 17.14 31.32 7.12
CA GLY A 22 17.95 31.73 5.98
C GLY A 22 17.23 31.72 4.64
N TRP A 23 15.94 31.35 4.59
CA TRP A 23 15.21 31.17 3.34
C TRP A 23 14.33 32.40 3.03
N SER A 24 14.45 32.94 1.81
CA SER A 24 13.69 34.11 1.34
C SER A 24 12.68 33.79 0.23
N SER A 25 12.69 32.58 -0.31
CA SER A 25 11.88 32.19 -1.46
C SER A 25 10.48 31.69 -1.06
N LEU A 26 9.66 31.30 -2.05
CA LEU A 26 8.33 30.74 -1.80
C LEU A 26 8.35 29.22 -1.57
N ILE A 27 9.39 28.55 -2.08
CA ILE A 27 9.54 27.09 -2.12
C ILE A 27 10.80 26.69 -1.35
N CYS A 28 10.79 25.50 -0.74
CA CYS A 28 11.97 24.98 -0.04
C CYS A 28 13.20 24.93 -0.98
N PRO A 29 14.39 25.42 -0.55
CA PRO A 29 15.59 25.46 -1.39
C PRO A 29 16.03 24.11 -1.97
N MET A 30 15.76 23.01 -1.27
CA MET A 30 16.00 21.65 -1.78
C MET A 30 15.23 21.41 -3.07
N ILE A 31 13.97 21.83 -3.12
CA ILE A 31 13.12 21.66 -4.29
C ILE A 31 13.53 22.63 -5.39
N GLU A 32 13.93 23.86 -5.06
CA GLU A 32 14.49 24.80 -6.05
C GLU A 32 15.73 24.25 -6.74
N ASN A 33 16.65 23.63 -5.99
CA ASN A 33 17.83 22.99 -6.58
C ASN A 33 17.44 21.79 -7.45
N LYS A 34 16.50 20.96 -6.99
CA LYS A 34 15.96 19.87 -7.79
C LYS A 34 15.31 20.36 -9.10
N LEU A 35 14.60 21.49 -9.07
CA LEU A 35 14.02 22.09 -10.28
C LEU A 35 15.11 22.54 -11.26
N LYS A 36 16.21 23.15 -10.77
CA LYS A 36 17.34 23.53 -11.63
C LYS A 36 17.95 22.32 -12.34
N GLU A 37 18.11 21.20 -11.63
CA GLU A 37 18.60 19.94 -12.21
C GLU A 37 17.64 19.40 -13.27
N ILE A 38 16.33 19.42 -13.00
CA ILE A 38 15.31 18.96 -13.96
C ILE A 38 15.27 19.86 -15.20
N ILE A 39 15.39 21.19 -15.02
CA ILE A 39 15.47 22.15 -16.13
C ILE A 39 16.69 21.86 -16.99
N ASP A 40 17.84 21.62 -16.37
CA ASP A 40 19.08 21.32 -17.10
C ASP A 40 18.96 20.03 -17.91
N ALA A 41 18.41 18.96 -17.31
CA ALA A 41 18.11 17.72 -18.02
C ALA A 41 17.09 17.93 -19.17
N GLY A 42 16.13 18.82 -18.98
CA GLY A 42 15.09 19.17 -19.95
C GLY A 42 15.59 19.91 -21.19
N LYS A 43 16.77 20.54 -21.15
CA LYS A 43 17.36 21.26 -22.30
C LYS A 43 17.63 20.35 -23.51
N THR A 44 17.72 19.04 -23.29
CA THR A 44 17.94 18.04 -24.36
C THR A 44 16.65 17.66 -25.09
N LEU A 45 15.49 18.06 -24.55
CA LEU A 45 14.18 17.76 -25.13
C LEU A 45 13.85 18.71 -26.28
N GLN A 46 13.04 18.22 -27.22
CA GLN A 46 12.47 19.07 -28.26
C GLN A 46 11.44 20.04 -27.66
N PRO A 47 11.25 21.23 -28.27
CA PRO A 47 10.21 22.16 -27.85
C PRO A 47 8.82 21.51 -27.83
N PRO A 48 7.97 21.83 -26.83
CA PRO A 48 6.65 21.27 -26.69
C PRO A 48 5.70 21.88 -27.73
N ILE A 49 4.79 21.07 -28.27
CA ILE A 49 3.76 21.50 -29.20
C ILE A 49 2.47 21.73 -28.40
N LYS A 50 1.96 22.96 -28.39
CA LYS A 50 0.73 23.31 -27.68
C LYS A 50 -0.50 22.91 -28.53
N SER A 51 -1.36 22.07 -27.97
CA SER A 51 -2.60 21.60 -28.62
C SER A 51 -3.83 22.40 -28.17
N SER A 52 -3.94 22.71 -26.88
CA SER A 52 -4.98 23.57 -26.30
C SER A 52 -4.38 24.45 -25.20
N GLU A 53 -5.20 25.19 -24.45
CA GLU A 53 -4.74 26.07 -23.36
C GLU A 53 -3.79 25.37 -22.37
N ASP A 54 -4.14 24.16 -21.94
CA ASP A 54 -3.37 23.39 -20.95
C ASP A 54 -2.77 22.09 -21.49
N LEU A 55 -3.05 21.71 -22.75
CA LEU A 55 -2.59 20.44 -23.35
C LEU A 55 -1.39 20.64 -24.27
N PHE A 56 -0.35 19.86 -24.02
CA PHE A 56 0.91 19.88 -24.75
C PHE A 56 1.38 18.48 -25.12
N GLU A 57 2.08 18.40 -26.25
CA GLU A 57 2.78 17.22 -26.72
C GLU A 57 4.30 17.47 -26.64
N VAL A 58 5.01 16.61 -25.89
CA VAL A 58 6.46 16.71 -25.71
C VAL A 58 7.15 15.46 -26.25
N HIS A 59 8.03 15.67 -27.22
CA HIS A 59 8.79 14.60 -27.85
C HIS A 59 10.08 14.30 -27.07
N SER A 60 10.21 13.07 -26.59
CA SER A 60 11.44 12.52 -26.02
C SER A 60 11.73 11.13 -26.61
N ILE A 61 12.18 10.14 -25.81
CA ILE A 61 12.26 8.72 -26.22
C ILE A 61 10.89 8.21 -26.71
N ARG A 62 9.82 8.71 -26.09
CA ARG A 62 8.44 8.53 -26.52
C ARG A 62 7.71 9.87 -26.45
N THR A 63 6.62 10.01 -27.19
CA THR A 63 5.74 11.16 -27.06
C THR A 63 5.07 11.14 -25.69
N ASN A 64 5.13 12.27 -24.97
CA ASN A 64 4.46 12.46 -23.68
C ASN A 64 3.42 13.56 -23.81
N ILE A 65 2.19 13.25 -23.44
CA ILE A 65 1.12 14.23 -23.31
C ILE A 65 1.22 14.86 -21.92
N VAL A 66 1.24 16.18 -21.87
CA VAL A 66 1.22 16.98 -20.64
C VAL A 66 -0.09 17.73 -20.59
N ASP A 67 -0.78 17.65 -19.46
CA ASP A 67 -2.00 18.40 -19.17
C ASP A 67 -1.76 19.22 -17.90
N LEU A 68 -1.56 20.52 -18.08
CA LEU A 68 -1.29 21.47 -17.00
C LEU A 68 -2.51 21.68 -16.11
N GLY A 69 -3.72 21.67 -16.67
CA GLY A 69 -4.98 21.87 -15.94
C GLY A 69 -5.33 20.68 -15.05
N ARG A 70 -4.94 19.47 -15.46
CA ARG A 70 -5.11 18.23 -14.68
C ARG A 70 -3.89 17.84 -13.86
N PHE A 71 -2.85 18.67 -13.83
CA PHE A 71 -1.60 18.39 -13.11
C PHE A 71 -1.02 17.02 -13.48
N SER A 72 -0.98 16.69 -14.78
CA SER A 72 -0.63 15.35 -15.24
C SER A 72 0.36 15.34 -16.41
N CYS A 73 1.15 14.27 -16.46
CA CYS A 73 2.06 13.97 -17.55
C CYS A 73 2.05 12.47 -17.81
N ALA A 74 2.11 12.04 -19.07
CA ALA A 74 2.16 10.64 -19.48
C ALA A 74 3.37 9.86 -18.93
N CYS A 75 4.38 10.54 -18.39
CA CYS A 75 5.49 9.90 -17.67
C CYS A 75 5.13 9.51 -16.22
N GLY A 76 4.00 9.99 -15.69
CA GLY A 76 3.49 9.69 -14.35
C GLY A 76 4.21 10.39 -13.19
N ARG A 77 5.43 10.89 -13.38
CA ARG A 77 6.27 11.42 -12.29
C ARG A 77 5.63 12.59 -11.54
N TRP A 78 5.00 13.52 -12.26
CA TRP A 78 4.42 14.71 -11.63
C TRP A 78 3.36 14.37 -10.59
N ARG A 79 2.46 13.44 -10.91
CA ARG A 79 1.40 12.98 -10.00
C ARG A 79 1.95 12.23 -8.78
N VAL A 80 3.07 11.52 -8.93
CA VAL A 80 3.67 10.72 -7.85
C VAL A 80 4.54 11.58 -6.94
N GLU A 81 5.36 12.46 -7.52
CA GLU A 81 6.33 13.27 -6.77
C GLU A 81 5.75 14.61 -6.28
N GLY A 82 4.66 15.09 -6.87
CA GLY A 82 4.14 16.44 -6.64
C GLY A 82 5.07 17.55 -7.18
N ILE A 83 6.09 17.18 -7.95
CA ILE A 83 7.09 18.07 -8.54
C ILE A 83 7.03 17.89 -10.06
N PRO A 84 6.91 18.97 -10.85
CA PRO A 84 6.94 18.91 -12.30
C PRO A 84 8.17 18.16 -12.84
N CYS A 85 7.95 17.21 -13.75
CA CYS A 85 9.04 16.56 -14.46
C CYS A 85 9.58 17.45 -15.60
N ALA A 86 10.67 17.05 -16.25
CA ALA A 86 11.29 17.83 -17.33
C ALA A 86 10.29 18.20 -18.45
N HIS A 87 9.42 17.27 -18.85
CA HIS A 87 8.35 17.54 -19.83
C HIS A 87 7.42 18.68 -19.40
N VAL A 88 6.99 18.64 -18.13
CA VAL A 88 6.04 19.61 -17.58
C VAL A 88 6.70 20.97 -17.41
N LEU A 89 7.92 21.01 -16.86
CA LEU A 89 8.67 22.27 -16.72
C LEU A 89 8.88 22.96 -18.06
N LEU A 90 9.19 22.19 -19.10
CA LEU A 90 9.34 22.76 -20.44
C LEU A 90 8.04 23.37 -20.96
N CYS A 91 6.90 22.71 -20.74
CA CYS A 91 5.58 23.25 -21.08
C CYS A 91 5.28 24.54 -20.30
N ILE A 92 5.53 24.57 -18.99
CA ILE A 92 5.31 25.75 -18.14
C ILE A 92 6.17 26.93 -18.59
N ILE A 93 7.45 26.69 -18.91
CA ILE A 93 8.37 27.72 -19.38
C ILE A 93 7.88 28.32 -20.71
N VAL A 94 7.44 27.48 -21.65
CA VAL A 94 6.90 27.92 -22.95
C VAL A 94 5.55 28.64 -22.78
N ASP A 95 4.73 28.21 -21.82
CA ASP A 95 3.45 28.84 -21.50
C ASP A 95 3.60 30.16 -20.73
N GLY A 96 4.78 30.42 -20.16
CA GLY A 96 5.09 31.66 -19.43
C GLY A 96 4.42 31.77 -18.06
N ARG A 97 3.96 30.66 -17.48
CA ARG A 97 3.33 30.62 -16.15
C ARG A 97 4.36 30.43 -15.03
N PRO A 98 4.10 30.94 -13.82
CA PRO A 98 4.99 30.73 -12.69
C PRO A 98 5.04 29.24 -12.31
N ILE A 99 6.25 28.67 -12.24
CA ILE A 99 6.47 27.26 -11.89
C ILE A 99 5.90 26.92 -10.51
N GLN A 100 5.85 27.91 -9.61
CA GLN A 100 5.37 27.76 -8.24
C GLN A 100 3.92 27.28 -8.16
N ASP A 101 3.08 27.62 -9.14
CA ASP A 101 1.67 27.23 -9.19
C ASP A 101 1.47 25.74 -9.50
N PHE A 102 2.52 25.07 -9.97
CA PHE A 102 2.50 23.68 -10.44
C PHE A 102 3.22 22.70 -9.51
N ILE A 103 3.69 23.19 -8.37
CA ILE A 103 4.38 22.40 -7.36
C ILE A 103 3.40 22.14 -6.21
N ASP A 104 3.43 20.92 -5.67
CA ASP A 104 2.60 20.57 -4.52
C ASP A 104 2.86 21.54 -3.35
N PRO A 105 1.79 22.13 -2.76
CA PRO A 105 1.91 23.06 -1.63
C PRO A 105 2.72 22.51 -0.45
N MET A 106 2.83 21.19 -0.28
CA MET A 106 3.65 20.54 0.75
C MET A 106 5.13 20.97 0.67
N PHE A 107 5.61 21.38 -0.50
CA PHE A 107 6.98 21.85 -0.73
C PHE A 107 7.17 23.35 -0.51
N SER A 108 6.10 24.10 -0.19
CA SER A 108 6.20 25.52 0.14
C SER A 108 6.86 25.74 1.50
N ILE A 109 7.49 26.91 1.67
CA ILE A 109 8.06 27.30 2.97
C ILE A 109 6.95 27.38 4.04
N LEU A 110 5.74 27.80 3.66
CA LEU A 110 4.60 27.87 4.57
C LEU A 110 4.28 26.50 5.19
N PHE A 111 4.18 25.45 4.38
CA PHE A 111 3.93 24.09 4.87
C PHE A 111 5.12 23.52 5.64
N TYR A 112 6.36 23.86 5.25
CA TYR A 112 7.55 23.51 6.03
C TYR A 112 7.50 24.12 7.44
N CYS A 113 7.26 25.43 7.55
CA CYS A 113 7.09 26.13 8.82
C CYS A 113 6.00 25.51 9.68
N LYS A 114 4.84 25.22 9.06
CA LYS A 114 3.70 24.60 9.75
C LYS A 114 4.07 23.23 10.31
N SER A 115 4.78 22.41 9.55
CA SER A 115 5.20 21.05 9.94
C SER A 115 6.13 21.04 11.17
N TYR A 116 7.01 22.03 11.30
CA TYR A 116 7.95 22.13 12.44
C TYR A 116 7.55 23.19 13.48
N SER A 117 6.35 23.74 13.39
CA SER A 117 5.88 24.79 14.31
C SER A 117 5.73 24.26 15.75
N HIS A 118 5.31 23.00 15.91
CA HIS A 118 5.08 22.40 17.21
C HIS A 118 6.39 22.12 17.96
N LYS A 119 6.34 22.36 19.27
CA LYS A 119 7.41 22.02 20.20
C LYS A 119 7.09 20.67 20.82
N ILE A 120 8.03 19.74 20.73
CA ILE A 120 7.97 18.52 21.52
C ILE A 120 8.29 18.95 22.95
N THR A 121 7.36 18.74 23.88
CA THR A 121 7.52 19.11 25.28
C THR A 121 8.19 18.00 26.08
N LEU A 122 8.74 18.35 27.24
CA LEU A 122 9.11 17.36 28.24
C LEU A 122 7.81 16.71 28.72
N VAL A 123 7.73 15.39 28.63
CA VAL A 123 6.73 14.65 29.40
C VAL A 123 7.32 14.58 30.81
N ASP A 124 6.63 15.17 31.78
CA ASP A 124 6.95 14.92 33.17
C ASP A 124 6.62 13.45 33.42
N ILE A 125 7.66 12.62 33.46
CA ILE A 125 7.57 11.28 34.00
C ILE A 125 7.54 11.47 35.51
N GLY A 126 6.45 12.03 36.03
CA GLY A 126 6.13 11.93 37.44
C GLY A 126 6.15 10.45 37.79
N ASP A 127 6.55 10.13 39.03
CA ASP A 127 6.66 8.76 39.50
C ASP A 127 5.41 7.96 39.07
N PHE A 128 5.57 7.05 38.10
CA PHE A 128 4.53 6.08 37.73
C PHE A 128 4.21 5.10 38.89
N THR A 129 4.66 5.40 40.11
CA THR A 129 4.44 4.63 41.34
C THR A 129 3.01 4.74 41.86
N THR A 130 2.17 5.59 41.26
CA THR A 130 0.72 5.63 41.49
C THR A 130 -0.06 5.15 40.28
N ALA A 131 0.39 4.06 39.65
CA ALA A 131 -0.57 3.20 38.97
C ALA A 131 -1.43 2.55 40.06
N HIS A 132 -2.65 3.05 40.27
CA HIS A 132 -3.68 2.19 40.83
C HIS A 132 -3.71 0.94 39.95
N GLU A 133 -3.57 -0.22 40.58
CA GLU A 133 -3.65 -1.54 39.96
C GLU A 133 -5.08 -1.75 39.44
N GLU A 134 -5.51 -0.97 38.44
CA GLU A 134 -6.71 -1.27 37.69
C GLU A 134 -6.37 -2.49 36.84
N VAL A 135 -6.76 -3.64 37.37
CA VAL A 135 -6.73 -4.92 36.67
C VAL A 135 -7.52 -4.75 35.38
N VAL A 136 -6.80 -4.65 34.26
CA VAL A 136 -7.41 -4.61 32.94
C VAL A 136 -8.04 -5.98 32.68
N ILE A 137 -9.36 -6.06 32.83
CA ILE A 137 -10.12 -7.27 32.51
C ILE A 137 -10.14 -7.40 30.98
N PRO A 138 -9.69 -8.54 30.41
CA PRO A 138 -9.76 -8.76 28.97
C PRO A 138 -11.21 -8.64 28.48
N PRO A 139 -11.45 -8.00 27.33
CA PRO A 139 -12.78 -7.98 26.74
C PRO A 139 -13.27 -9.42 26.49
N GLU A 140 -14.54 -9.68 26.72
CA GLU A 140 -15.13 -11.00 26.46
C GLU A 140 -14.95 -11.38 24.99
N VAL A 141 -14.09 -12.37 24.74
CA VAL A 141 -13.89 -12.91 23.40
C VAL A 141 -14.99 -13.93 23.12
N ARG A 142 -15.91 -13.60 22.21
CA ARG A 142 -16.79 -14.61 21.62
C ARG A 142 -16.01 -15.40 20.58
N ASN A 143 -16.00 -16.73 20.70
CA ASN A 143 -15.49 -17.60 19.65
C ASN A 143 -16.26 -17.32 18.36
N GLN A 144 -15.55 -16.94 17.29
CA GLN A 144 -16.19 -16.83 15.99
C GLN A 144 -16.73 -18.20 15.57
N PRO A 145 -17.92 -18.27 14.95
CA PRO A 145 -18.42 -19.52 14.39
C PRO A 145 -17.34 -20.14 13.51
N SER A 146 -16.99 -21.39 13.79
CA SER A 146 -16.02 -22.10 12.95
C SER A 146 -16.51 -22.07 11.50
N ARG A 147 -15.58 -21.88 10.57
CA ARG A 147 -15.88 -21.92 9.13
C ARG A 147 -16.65 -23.22 8.84
N PRO A 148 -17.87 -23.14 8.27
CA PRO A 148 -18.60 -24.32 7.85
C PRO A 148 -17.70 -25.19 6.99
N LYS A 149 -17.60 -26.48 7.30
CA LYS A 149 -16.86 -27.41 6.45
C LYS A 149 -17.53 -27.41 5.08
N THR A 150 -16.89 -26.78 4.10
CA THR A 150 -17.28 -26.93 2.71
C THR A 150 -16.98 -28.38 2.32
N ASN A 151 -17.95 -29.05 1.70
CA ASN A 151 -17.71 -30.36 1.10
C ASN A 151 -16.59 -30.20 0.07
N MET A 152 -15.38 -30.62 0.42
CA MET A 152 -14.25 -30.64 -0.50
C MET A 152 -14.54 -31.69 -1.57
N ILE A 153 -14.52 -31.28 -2.83
CA ILE A 153 -14.47 -32.21 -3.97
C ILE A 153 -13.14 -32.96 -3.86
N PRO A 154 -13.12 -34.30 -3.77
CA PRO A 154 -11.88 -35.06 -3.71
C PRO A 154 -11.05 -34.83 -4.98
N ASN A 155 -9.75 -34.56 -4.82
CA ASN A 155 -8.81 -34.48 -5.95
C ASN A 155 -8.70 -35.85 -6.62
N SER A 156 -8.58 -35.88 -7.95
CA SER A 156 -8.68 -37.07 -8.83
C SER A 156 -7.59 -38.14 -8.65
N GLY A 157 -6.76 -38.04 -7.62
CA GLY A 157 -5.65 -38.96 -7.33
C GLY A 157 -5.85 -39.88 -6.12
N LEU A 158 -6.93 -39.75 -5.34
CA LEU A 158 -7.22 -40.68 -4.25
C LEU A 158 -8.12 -41.80 -4.76
N VAL A 159 -7.50 -42.89 -5.21
CA VAL A 159 -8.19 -44.17 -5.37
C VAL A 159 -8.73 -44.56 -4.00
N GLN A 160 -10.03 -44.35 -3.77
CA GLN A 160 -10.73 -45.01 -2.67
C GLN A 160 -10.63 -46.52 -2.92
N GLN A 161 -9.91 -47.22 -2.04
CA GLN A 161 -10.00 -48.67 -1.96
C GLN A 161 -11.47 -49.01 -1.70
N LYS A 162 -12.16 -49.48 -2.74
CA LYS A 162 -13.54 -49.94 -2.60
C LYS A 162 -13.53 -51.17 -1.70
N GLY A 163 -14.07 -51.02 -0.49
CA GLY A 163 -14.37 -52.14 0.39
C GLY A 163 -15.17 -53.19 -0.36
N HIS A 164 -14.82 -54.46 -0.14
CA HIS A 164 -15.45 -55.61 -0.79
C HIS A 164 -16.96 -55.63 -0.50
N PHE A 165 -17.78 -55.40 -1.52
CA PHE A 165 -19.23 -55.38 -1.39
C PHE A 165 -19.77 -56.81 -1.37
N ARG A 166 -20.07 -57.34 -0.18
CA ARG A 166 -20.79 -58.62 -0.06
C ARG A 166 -22.29 -58.37 -0.27
N SER A 167 -22.79 -58.81 -1.43
CA SER A 167 -24.23 -58.83 -1.74
C SER A 167 -24.97 -59.84 -0.87
N LYS A 168 -26.17 -59.47 -0.37
CA LYS A 168 -27.08 -60.37 0.37
C LYS A 168 -27.61 -61.53 -0.46
N ILE A 169 -27.40 -61.53 -1.77
CA ILE A 169 -27.85 -62.60 -2.69
C ILE A 169 -26.99 -63.86 -2.53
N CYS A 170 -25.74 -63.74 -2.04
CA CYS A 170 -24.83 -64.87 -1.92
C CYS A 170 -25.01 -65.71 -0.63
N MET A 171 -25.87 -65.31 0.31
CA MET A 171 -26.13 -66.09 1.54
C MET A 171 -27.31 -67.06 1.40
N ALA A 172 -28.19 -66.90 0.40
CA ALA A 172 -29.35 -67.78 0.22
C ALA A 172 -29.04 -69.09 -0.54
N SER A 173 -27.84 -69.23 -1.10
CA SER A 173 -27.43 -70.43 -1.84
C SER A 173 -26.76 -71.51 -0.97
N ALA A 174 -26.55 -71.24 0.32
CA ALA A 174 -25.92 -72.17 1.26
C ALA A 174 -26.91 -73.02 2.09
N GLU A 175 -28.22 -72.76 1.97
CA GLU A 175 -29.24 -73.44 2.79
C GLU A 175 -30.16 -74.40 2.01
N TRP A 176 -30.01 -74.51 0.69
CA TRP A 176 -30.86 -75.38 -0.16
C TRP A 176 -30.16 -76.63 -0.73
N SER A 177 -28.87 -76.82 -0.48
CA SER A 177 -28.12 -78.02 -0.90
C SER A 177 -27.90 -79.06 0.21
N ASN A 178 -28.35 -78.79 1.44
CA ASN A 178 -28.27 -79.73 2.58
C ASN A 178 -29.61 -80.36 2.98
N MET A 179 -30.66 -80.23 2.16
CA MET A 179 -32.00 -80.79 2.41
C MET A 179 -32.44 -81.85 1.40
N THR A 180 -31.47 -82.54 0.77
CA THR A 180 -31.74 -83.64 -0.19
C THR A 180 -30.85 -84.88 -0.03
N THR A 181 -30.40 -85.24 1.18
CA THR A 181 -29.86 -86.59 1.48
C THR A 181 -30.01 -87.00 2.97
N LYS A 182 -31.14 -86.69 3.60
CA LYS A 182 -31.57 -87.38 4.83
C LYS A 182 -33.03 -87.80 4.69
N ASN A 183 -33.22 -89.04 4.22
CA ASN A 183 -34.30 -90.00 4.50
C ASN A 183 -34.72 -90.77 3.25
N LEU A 184 -33.86 -91.70 2.84
CA LEU A 184 -34.28 -92.94 2.18
C LEU A 184 -33.74 -94.10 3.03
N PHE A 185 -34.62 -94.63 3.89
CA PHE A 185 -34.67 -96.00 4.44
C PHE A 185 -33.47 -96.47 5.30
N ASP A 186 -33.56 -96.34 6.63
CA ASP A 186 -33.95 -97.44 7.54
C ASP A 186 -34.83 -98.56 6.93
N SER A 187 -34.19 -99.70 6.69
CA SER A 187 -34.65 -101.07 7.03
C SER A 187 -33.44 -102.01 7.02
#